data_AF-A0A1A8GBR6-F1
#
_entry.id   AF-A0A1A8GBR6-F1
#
_cell.length_a   1.000
_cell.length_b   1.000
_cell.length_c   1.000
_cell.angle_alpha   90.00
_cell.angle_beta   90.00
_cell.angle_gamma   90.00
#
_symmetry.space_group_name_H-M   'P 1'
#
loop_
_entity.id
_entity.type
_entity.pdbx_description
1 polymer ?
#
loop_
_entity_poly.entity_id
_entity_poly.type
_entity_poly.pdbx_seq_one_letter_code
_entity_poly.pdbx_strand_id
1 'polypeptide(L)'
;MSGPNGDPTISTDDGIINDDDEFGEEEYSAINTMLDQINSYLDDLEERNDSLNGKLHELLESNRQARLDFRAQLDSPSSQEEGCTQRERQTTEEESSSPTKDDLNEECADSQTSGNSC
;
A
#
# COMPACT_ATOMS: atom_id res chain seq x y z
N MET A 1 42.68 -4.80 -36.05
CA MET A 1 41.89 -5.93 -36.59
C MET A 1 40.45 -5.64 -36.27
N SER A 2 39.72 -5.08 -37.23
CA SER A 2 38.29 -4.81 -37.09
C SER A 2 37.55 -6.15 -36.97
N GLY A 3 36.68 -6.27 -35.96
CA GLY A 3 36.01 -7.52 -35.61
C GLY A 3 35.00 -7.99 -36.66
N PRO A 4 34.39 -9.18 -36.47
CA PRO A 4 33.49 -9.83 -37.43
C PRO A 4 32.15 -9.11 -37.61
N ASN A 5 31.91 -8.02 -36.86
CA ASN A 5 30.78 -7.13 -37.07
C ASN A 5 31.20 -6.11 -38.14
N GLY A 6 31.27 -6.60 -39.38
CA GLY A 6 31.32 -5.72 -40.54
C GLY A 6 30.09 -4.81 -40.48
N ASP A 7 30.34 -3.52 -40.44
CA ASP A 7 29.31 -2.50 -40.60
C ASP A 7 28.52 -2.82 -41.88
N PRO A 8 27.17 -2.92 -41.83
CA PRO A 8 26.40 -3.12 -43.05
C PRO A 8 26.71 -1.96 -43.98
N THR A 9 27.42 -2.23 -45.08
CA THR A 9 27.56 -1.27 -46.17
C THR A 9 26.17 -1.12 -46.77
N ILE A 10 25.41 -0.12 -46.30
CA ILE A 10 24.21 0.32 -47.02
C ILE A 10 24.76 0.89 -48.32
N SER A 11 24.68 0.10 -49.39
CA SER A 11 24.95 0.60 -50.72
C SER A 11 23.79 1.54 -51.01
N THR A 12 24.02 2.85 -50.91
CA THR A 12 23.07 3.89 -51.33
C THR A 12 22.80 3.88 -52.85
N ASP A 13 23.25 2.84 -53.55
CA ASP A 13 23.27 2.66 -55.00
C ASP A 13 22.54 1.37 -55.43
N ASP A 14 21.54 0.93 -54.65
CA ASP A 14 20.52 0.00 -55.12
C ASP A 14 19.16 0.63 -54.80
N GLY A 15 18.50 1.14 -55.84
CA GLY A 15 17.32 1.99 -55.77
C GLY A 15 16.09 1.35 -55.13
N ILE A 16 16.04 1.36 -53.79
CA ILE A 16 14.90 0.89 -52.99
C ILE A 16 14.69 1.82 -51.77
N ILE A 17 14.73 3.14 -51.99
CA ILE A 17 13.84 4.02 -51.25
C ILE A 17 12.99 4.61 -52.35
N ASN A 18 11.98 3.86 -52.76
CA ASN A 18 10.96 4.40 -53.63
C ASN A 18 10.20 5.39 -52.76
N ASP A 19 10.19 6.67 -53.12
CA ASP A 19 9.39 7.68 -52.41
C ASP A 19 7.87 7.35 -52.49
N ASP A 20 7.49 6.32 -53.25
CA ASP A 20 6.16 5.68 -53.27
C ASP A 20 5.84 4.84 -52.01
N ASP A 21 6.83 4.56 -51.14
CA ASP A 21 6.63 4.01 -49.78
C ASP A 21 6.54 5.14 -48.73
N GLU A 22 6.20 6.36 -49.15
CA GLU A 22 5.80 7.44 -48.24
C GLU A 22 4.51 7.03 -47.56
N PHE A 23 4.58 6.83 -46.23
CA PHE A 23 3.43 6.43 -45.41
C PHE A 23 2.19 7.24 -45.80
N GLY A 24 1.10 6.53 -46.12
CA GLY A 24 -0.12 7.17 -46.56
C GLY A 24 -0.77 7.97 -45.43
N GLU A 25 -1.57 8.98 -45.78
CA GLU A 25 -2.43 9.69 -44.81
C GLU A 25 -3.28 8.73 -43.97
N GLU A 26 -3.68 7.59 -44.55
CA GLU A 26 -4.42 6.53 -43.86
C GLU A 26 -3.62 5.88 -42.72
N GLU A 27 -2.33 5.64 -42.91
CA GLU A 27 -1.46 5.03 -41.90
C GLU A 27 -1.18 6.02 -40.77
N TYR A 28 -0.95 7.30 -41.10
CA TYR A 28 -0.86 8.36 -40.10
C TYR A 28 -2.18 8.52 -39.33
N SER A 29 -3.33 8.42 -39.99
CA SER A 29 -4.65 8.46 -39.35
C SER A 29 -4.86 7.26 -38.42
N ALA A 30 -4.46 6.05 -38.85
CA ALA A 30 -4.50 4.85 -38.03
C ALA A 30 -3.59 4.97 -36.80
N ILE A 31 -2.38 5.50 -36.97
CA ILE A 31 -1.44 5.77 -35.86
C ILE A 31 -2.05 6.77 -34.87
N ASN A 32 -2.61 7.89 -35.35
CA ASN A 32 -3.26 8.87 -34.47
C ASN A 32 -4.44 8.25 -33.72
N THR A 33 -5.25 7.42 -34.38
CA THR A 33 -6.34 6.70 -33.73
C THR A 33 -5.83 5.75 -32.64
N MET A 34 -4.74 5.03 -32.90
CA MET A 34 -4.13 4.17 -31.88
C MET A 34 -3.55 4.97 -30.72
N LEU A 35 -2.98 6.15 -30.96
CA LEU A 35 -2.51 7.05 -29.91
C LEU A 35 -3.67 7.56 -29.04
N ASP A 36 -4.78 7.95 -29.65
CA ASP A 36 -6.00 8.36 -28.92
C ASP A 36 -6.57 7.21 -28.09
N GLN A 37 -6.56 5.99 -28.61
CA GLN A 37 -6.95 4.79 -27.86
C GLN A 37 -6.03 4.55 -26.65
N ILE A 38 -4.72 4.67 -26.83
CA ILE A 38 -3.76 4.53 -25.73
C ILE A 38 -4.01 5.60 -24.67
N ASN A 39 -4.22 6.86 -25.06
CA ASN A 39 -4.52 7.94 -24.12
C ASN A 39 -5.79 7.64 -23.32
N SER A 40 -6.88 7.23 -23.98
CA SER A 40 -8.11 6.82 -23.30
C SER A 40 -7.88 5.67 -22.31
N TYR A 41 -7.07 4.67 -22.67
CA TYR A 41 -6.76 3.56 -21.76
C TYR A 41 -5.91 3.99 -20.56
N LEU A 42 -5.04 4.99 -20.71
CA LEU A 42 -4.26 5.55 -19.62
C LEU A 42 -5.16 6.34 -18.65
N ASP A 43 -6.07 7.15 -19.18
CA ASP A 43 -7.05 7.90 -18.36
C ASP A 43 -7.94 6.93 -17.55
N ASP A 44 -8.47 5.89 -18.21
CA ASP A 44 -9.29 4.85 -17.55
C ASP A 44 -8.49 4.05 -16.50
N LEU A 45 -7.18 3.90 -16.68
CA LEU A 45 -6.31 3.24 -15.70
C LEU A 45 -6.04 4.12 -14.50
N GLU A 46 -5.80 5.41 -14.72
CA GLU A 46 -5.59 6.39 -13.66
C GLU A 46 -6.84 6.52 -12.79
N GLU A 47 -8.03 6.71 -13.39
CA GLU A 47 -9.30 6.80 -12.66
C GLU A 47 -9.55 5.55 -11.80
N ARG A 48 -9.32 4.36 -12.36
CA ARG A 48 -9.47 3.10 -11.60
C ARG A 48 -8.45 2.98 -10.48
N ASN A 49 -7.23 3.45 -10.68
CA ASN A 49 -6.20 3.46 -9.64
C ASN A 49 -6.61 4.37 -8.48
N ASP A 50 -7.07 5.58 -8.79
CA ASP A 50 -7.55 6.54 -7.80
C ASP A 50 -8.76 6.02 -7.04
N SER A 51 -9.73 5.43 -7.75
CA SER A 51 -10.89 4.79 -7.11
C SER A 51 -10.49 3.67 -6.15
N LEU A 52 -9.53 2.84 -6.54
CA LEU A 52 -9.04 1.73 -5.72
C LEU A 52 -8.31 2.26 -4.47
N ASN A 53 -7.44 3.25 -4.64
CA ASN A 53 -6.73 3.88 -3.53
C ASN A 53 -7.70 4.56 -2.56
N GLY A 54 -8.73 5.24 -3.07
CA GLY A 54 -9.79 5.83 -2.25
C GLY A 54 -10.53 4.79 -1.41
N LYS A 55 -10.95 3.67 -2.02
CA LYS A 55 -11.61 2.56 -1.31
C LYS A 55 -10.71 1.92 -0.25
N LEU A 56 -9.41 1.81 -0.52
CA LEU A 56 -8.45 1.29 0.45
C LEU A 56 -8.33 2.22 1.66
N HIS A 57 -8.23 3.53 1.43
CA HIS A 57 -8.19 4.51 2.52
C HIS A 57 -9.47 4.47 3.37
N GLU A 58 -10.64 4.46 2.74
CA GLU A 58 -11.93 4.35 3.42
C GLU A 58 -12.01 3.06 4.27
N LEU A 59 -11.57 1.92 3.71
CA LEU A 59 -11.56 0.65 4.44
C LEU A 59 -10.66 0.69 5.67
N LEU A 60 -9.46 1.26 5.55
CA LEU A 60 -8.52 1.37 6.68
C LEU A 60 -9.04 2.31 7.76
N GLU A 61 -9.66 3.42 7.38
CA GLU A 61 -10.29 4.36 8.30
C GLU A 61 -11.50 3.71 9.02
N SER A 62 -12.37 3.03 8.27
CA SER A 62 -13.49 2.28 8.83
C SER A 62 -13.01 1.17 9.78
N ASN A 63 -11.93 0.45 9.43
CA ASN A 63 -11.34 -0.57 10.30
C ASN A 63 -10.78 0.04 11.59
N ARG A 64 -10.11 1.19 11.49
CA ARG A 64 -9.61 1.93 12.65
C ARG A 64 -10.75 2.35 13.55
N GLN A 65 -11.83 2.91 12.99
CA GLN A 65 -13.00 3.34 13.75
C GLN A 65 -13.68 2.15 14.45
N ALA A 66 -13.93 1.05 13.75
CA ALA A 66 -14.54 -0.14 14.32
C ALA A 66 -13.76 -0.70 15.53
N ARG A 67 -12.42 -0.64 15.49
CA ARG A 67 -11.57 -1.04 16.63
C ARG A 67 -11.67 -0.07 17.80
N LEU A 68 -11.80 1.23 17.56
CA LEU A 68 -12.00 2.22 18.62
C LEU A 68 -13.36 2.04 19.26
N ASP A 69 -14.42 1.84 18.46
CA ASP A 69 -15.77 1.60 18.96
C ASP A 69 -15.86 0.31 19.78
N PHE A 70 -15.15 -0.73 19.34
CA PHE A 70 -15.07 -2.00 20.09
C PHE A 70 -14.35 -1.83 21.44
N ARG A 71 -13.23 -1.09 21.45
CA ARG A 71 -12.51 -0.78 22.70
C ARG A 71 -13.36 0.08 23.63
N ALA A 72 -14.02 1.11 23.12
CA ALA A 72 -14.90 1.97 23.90
C ALA A 72 -16.06 1.19 24.52
N GLN A 73 -16.62 0.21 23.81
CA GLN A 73 -17.64 -0.69 24.37
C GLN A 73 -17.10 -1.56 25.51
N LEU A 74 -15.88 -2.10 25.37
CA LEU A 74 -15.22 -2.88 26.43
C LEU A 74 -14.85 -2.05 27.65
N ASP A 75 -14.41 -0.81 27.43
CA ASP A 75 -14.01 0.12 28.49
C ASP A 75 -15.21 0.85 29.12
N SER A 76 -16.40 0.80 28.49
CA SER A 76 -17.62 1.31 29.08
C SER A 76 -18.08 0.37 30.20
N PRO A 77 -18.26 0.86 31.45
CA PRO A 77 -18.81 0.04 32.51
C PRO A 77 -20.24 -0.34 32.13
N SER A 78 -20.42 -1.63 31.83
CA SER A 78 -21.67 -2.34 31.55
C SER A 78 -22.91 -1.60 32.08
N SER A 79 -23.55 -0.82 31.20
CA SER A 79 -24.87 -0.24 31.43
C SER A 79 -25.84 -0.81 30.41
N GLN A 80 -25.98 -2.14 30.41
CA GLN A 80 -27.20 -2.82 29.97
C GLN A 80 -27.48 -3.95 30.96
N GLU A 81 -28.30 -3.63 31.96
CA GLU A 81 -29.25 -4.60 32.48
C GLU A 81 -30.15 -5.03 31.32
N GLU A 82 -30.09 -6.30 30.92
CA GLU A 82 -31.24 -7.21 30.78
C GLU A 82 -30.77 -8.52 30.12
N GLY A 83 -30.89 -9.62 30.87
CA GLY A 83 -31.19 -10.93 30.28
C GLY A 83 -30.07 -11.98 30.17
N CYS A 84 -29.54 -12.49 31.28
CA CYS A 84 -29.42 -13.96 31.45
C CYS A 84 -29.26 -14.32 32.94
N THR A 85 -30.38 -14.63 33.59
CA THR A 85 -30.37 -15.36 34.87
C THR A 85 -30.58 -16.85 34.60
N GLN A 86 -29.60 -17.67 34.98
CA GLN A 86 -29.70 -18.94 35.74
C GLN A 86 -28.42 -19.75 35.49
N ARG A 87 -27.55 -19.88 36.52
CA ARG A 87 -27.49 -21.02 37.47
C ARG A 87 -26.83 -22.23 36.77
N GLU A 88 -25.55 -22.51 37.04
CA GLU A 88 -25.21 -23.40 38.16
C GLU A 88 -23.84 -23.08 38.79
N ARG A 89 -23.85 -23.08 40.11
CA ARG A 89 -22.67 -23.11 40.97
C ARG A 89 -22.12 -24.52 40.93
N GLN A 90 -20.81 -24.68 40.77
CA GLN A 90 -20.11 -25.73 41.49
C GLN A 90 -18.73 -25.27 41.94
N THR A 91 -18.61 -25.24 43.26
CA THR A 91 -17.46 -24.94 44.12
C THR A 91 -16.55 -26.15 44.26
N THR A 92 -15.23 -25.92 44.30
CA THR A 92 -14.15 -26.56 45.08
C THR A 92 -12.86 -25.93 44.54
N GLU A 93 -12.29 -24.87 45.10
CA GLU A 93 -11.42 -24.81 46.30
C GLU A 93 -10.21 -25.76 46.23
N GLU A 94 -9.04 -25.22 46.63
CA GLU A 94 -7.70 -25.81 46.79
C GLU A 94 -6.75 -25.68 45.57
N GLU A 95 -5.57 -25.03 45.57
CA GLU A 95 -4.77 -24.23 46.52
C GLU A 95 -3.68 -23.46 45.72
N SER A 96 -3.21 -22.34 46.28
CA SER A 96 -1.86 -21.72 46.12
C SER A 96 -1.37 -21.34 44.69
N SER A 97 -0.98 -20.10 44.40
CA SER A 97 0.20 -19.45 44.98
C SER A 97 0.16 -17.93 44.82
N SER A 98 0.44 -17.24 45.94
CA SER A 98 0.55 -15.79 46.09
C SER A 98 1.71 -15.16 45.29
N PRO A 99 1.73 -13.82 45.13
CA PRO A 99 2.58 -13.10 44.18
C PRO A 99 3.92 -12.69 44.78
N THR A 100 5.00 -12.76 43.99
CA THR A 100 6.31 -12.19 44.37
C THR A 100 6.41 -10.74 43.89
N LYS A 101 6.38 -9.82 44.86
CA LYS A 101 6.93 -8.47 44.76
C LYS A 101 8.44 -8.59 44.92
N ASP A 102 9.19 -8.11 43.93
CA ASP A 102 10.54 -7.62 44.14
C ASP A 102 10.52 -6.12 43.90
N ASP A 103 11.02 -5.42 44.92
CA ASP A 103 10.89 -4.01 45.20
C ASP A 103 12.31 -3.39 45.07
N LEU A 104 12.39 -2.16 44.55
CA LEU A 104 13.44 -1.15 44.74
C LEU A 104 14.76 -1.28 43.94
N ASN A 105 15.07 -0.28 43.09
CA ASN A 105 15.85 0.90 43.53
C ASN A 105 16.05 1.95 42.40
N GLU A 106 15.94 3.24 42.78
CA GLU A 106 16.62 4.49 42.32
C GLU A 106 17.31 4.57 40.94
N GLU A 107 17.42 5.70 40.23
CA GLU A 107 17.08 7.11 40.37
C GLU A 107 17.42 7.75 39.00
N CYS A 108 16.74 8.85 38.69
CA CYS A 108 17.02 9.81 37.64
C CYS A 108 18.49 10.29 37.60
N ALA A 109 19.17 10.27 36.45
CA ALA A 109 20.29 11.18 36.22
C ALA A 109 20.48 11.46 34.72
N ASP A 110 20.36 12.74 34.40
CA ASP A 110 20.82 13.39 33.19
C ASP A 110 22.16 12.88 32.66
N SER A 111 22.27 12.78 31.35
CA SER A 111 23.52 13.07 30.65
C SER A 111 23.21 13.63 29.27
N GLN A 112 23.12 14.95 29.23
CA GLN A 112 23.54 15.72 28.07
C GLN A 112 24.95 15.27 27.68
N THR A 113 25.16 14.85 26.44
CA THR A 113 26.47 14.97 25.80
C THR A 113 26.31 15.73 24.50
N SER A 114 26.62 17.02 24.63
CA SER A 114 27.36 17.87 23.71
C SER A 114 27.34 17.52 22.23
N GLY A 115 26.85 18.49 21.47
CA GLY A 115 27.15 18.59 20.05
C GLY A 115 28.65 18.59 19.77
N ASN A 116 28.98 18.09 18.58
CA ASN A 116 30.20 18.45 17.89
C ASN A 116 29.79 19.20 16.62
N SER A 117 30.10 20.49 16.64
CA SER A 117 30.09 21.40 15.49
C SER A 117 31.38 21.24 14.70
N CYS A 118 31.26 21.28 13.37
CA CYS A 118 32.13 21.90 12.34
C CYS A 118 32.05 21.11 11.03
#